data_AF-A0A844G9W0-F1
#
_entry.id   AF-A0A844G9W0-F1
#
_cell.length_a   1.000
_cell.length_b   1.000
_cell.length_c   1.000
_cell.angle_alpha   90.00
_cell.angle_beta   90.00
_cell.angle_gamma   90.00
#
_symmetry.space_group_name_H-M   'P 1'
#
loop_
_entity.id
_entity.type
_entity.pdbx_description
1 polymer ?
#
loop_
_entity_poly.entity_id
_entity_poly.type
_entity_poly.pdbx_seq_one_letter_code
_entity_poly.pdbx_strand_id
1 'polypeptide(L)'
;MMMNRFVVVLIGLCWAIPAVATSPYPSMPLYLNQKTVRPNIALLVDDSGSMKQAPNGQSVSTSNPSKITIARGVLSDLINNNWDMAYWALFHFQYGDYYSTRHGSGYYALRSSLKLDGWSDPDSGSSATQKSGFISDITATADGTGLTDYLGTPSAGAFYNLMKSFAGKNGWNGQPSYKAPQDYTGLSPIKYTCQKNFVIFISDGYPNDEVVNATEKDKYNQDVKINDYSPVGAVLPAVGGSVDTRLIRYASFYYQNGIIPNGVVSDLEGNFFDASNAQPITTYTIGFGLPNTDDGQKVLNATAQAGGGLSFNSNDSVSLTNSLKAIINSIKSVTASNVPIVSSQPTNPTEAFQATFYSGDWSGQIKAYKTKSNGLVDLNSSIPVYFNQDLRATTIFSSKAGGNGVGVNFTDIQNTVAGADGSKLAAYLAGGTPTGWRDRAGDKSSPATLGDIVDSMPIAFGASSPAGFAVGSNDGMLHVFGRKLDNYTESFSYIPRAVQPNLMSLGKTTYGKADPHLYFVNGALTFNNVTGGDDQFDSKAYSVLTGSLAQGGQGIFALDISKTVAKPAATDASDLFSASNVLWDHTSSDTSFTNLGYTFSKPVVAQVYLAWEKKMGRDYW
;
A
#
# COMPACT_ATOMS: atom_id res chain seq x y z
N MET A 1 -24.82 -18.58 44.18
CA MET A 1 -23.70 -18.56 43.22
C MET A 1 -23.25 -17.12 43.09
N MET A 2 -22.23 -16.72 43.86
CA MET A 2 -21.66 -15.36 43.86
C MET A 2 -20.57 -15.30 42.78
N MET A 3 -20.69 -14.36 41.84
CA MET A 3 -19.72 -14.12 40.76
C MET A 3 -18.87 -12.87 41.11
N ASN A 4 -17.60 -13.09 41.45
CA ASN A 4 -16.58 -12.06 41.69
C ASN A 4 -15.91 -11.67 40.36
N ARG A 5 -15.43 -10.41 40.25
CA ARG A 5 -15.26 -9.66 38.98
C ARG A 5 -13.73 -9.14 38.84
N PHE A 6 -13.14 -8.55 37.74
CA PHE A 6 -11.83 -7.75 37.52
C PHE A 6 -11.80 -6.22 37.04
N VAL A 7 -11.02 -5.26 37.58
CA VAL A 7 -10.97 -3.83 37.10
C VAL A 7 -9.84 -3.63 36.07
N VAL A 8 -10.10 -2.94 34.95
CA VAL A 8 -9.07 -2.44 34.02
C VAL A 8 -9.19 -0.91 33.98
N VAL A 9 -8.07 -0.18 33.88
CA VAL A 9 -8.03 1.29 33.85
C VAL A 9 -7.31 1.76 32.58
N LEU A 10 -7.94 2.65 31.82
CA LEU A 10 -7.41 3.29 30.62
C LEU A 10 -7.00 4.66 31.12
N ILE A 11 -5.72 4.81 31.45
CA ILE A 11 -5.18 6.11 31.83
C ILE A 11 -4.91 6.88 30.53
N GLY A 12 -5.98 7.37 29.91
CA GLY A 12 -5.93 8.54 29.03
C GLY A 12 -6.39 9.74 29.84
N LEU A 13 -5.75 10.90 29.69
CA LEU A 13 -6.27 12.15 30.27
C LEU A 13 -7.72 12.36 29.78
N CYS A 14 -8.70 11.95 30.57
CA CYS A 14 -10.10 12.29 30.39
C CYS A 14 -10.29 13.76 30.72
N TRP A 15 -9.92 14.64 29.79
CA TRP A 15 -10.70 15.86 29.65
C TRP A 15 -12.03 15.44 29.02
N ALA A 16 -13.12 15.65 29.76
CA ALA A 16 -14.49 15.43 29.33
C ALA A 16 -14.91 16.45 28.25
N ILE A 17 -14.16 16.47 27.15
CA ILE A 17 -14.54 17.09 25.90
C ILE A 17 -14.67 15.89 24.96
N PRO A 18 -15.80 15.69 24.25
CA PRO A 18 -15.82 14.70 23.18
C PRO A 18 -14.67 15.08 22.25
N ALA A 19 -13.59 14.30 22.27
CA ALA A 19 -12.56 14.41 21.27
C ALA A 19 -13.28 14.08 19.96
N VAL A 20 -13.64 15.11 19.21
CA VAL A 20 -14.12 15.01 17.84
C VAL A 20 -12.91 14.54 17.04
N ALA A 21 -12.56 13.28 17.19
CA ALA A 21 -11.67 12.63 16.27
C ALA A 21 -12.49 12.43 14.99
N THR A 22 -12.22 13.29 14.01
CA THR A 22 -12.93 13.30 12.74
C THR A 22 -12.69 11.97 12.03
N SER A 23 -13.74 11.16 11.94
CA SER A 23 -13.82 10.09 10.95
C SER A 23 -13.89 10.71 9.55
N PRO A 24 -13.18 10.18 8.54
CA PRO A 24 -12.35 8.97 8.60
C PRO A 24 -10.89 9.25 8.98
N TYR A 25 -10.28 8.32 9.75
CA TYR A 25 -8.82 8.30 9.93
C TYR A 25 -8.13 7.98 8.58
N PRO A 26 -6.90 8.47 8.34
CA PRO A 26 -6.18 8.19 7.11
C PRO A 26 -6.02 6.70 6.89
N SER A 27 -6.45 6.17 5.74
CA SER A 27 -6.32 4.74 5.38
C SER A 27 -4.87 4.25 5.25
N MET A 28 -3.90 5.15 5.37
CA MET A 28 -2.47 4.86 5.41
C MET A 28 -1.84 5.41 6.71
N PRO A 29 -0.86 4.70 7.30
CA PRO A 29 -0.20 5.14 8.52
C PRO A 29 0.53 6.47 8.30
N LEU A 30 0.50 7.36 9.29
CA LEU A 30 1.04 8.71 9.14
C LEU A 30 2.56 8.72 8.90
N TYR A 31 3.28 7.73 9.43
CA TYR A 31 4.71 7.56 9.21
C TYR A 31 5.07 6.96 7.84
N LEU A 32 4.12 6.35 7.12
CA LEU A 32 4.33 6.01 5.71
C LEU A 32 4.29 7.23 4.80
N ASN A 33 3.71 8.33 5.28
CA ASN A 33 3.87 9.65 4.67
C ASN A 33 5.17 10.34 5.12
N GLN A 34 6.00 9.73 5.99
CA GLN A 34 7.29 10.29 6.38
C GLN A 34 8.40 9.84 5.43
N LYS A 35 8.88 10.83 4.67
CA LYS A 35 10.10 10.86 3.85
C LYS A 35 11.15 9.82 4.26
N THR A 36 11.32 8.75 3.48
CA THR A 36 12.57 7.98 3.48
C THR A 36 13.34 8.26 2.20
N VAL A 37 12.72 8.13 1.02
CA VAL A 37 13.19 8.74 -0.24
C VAL A 37 11.97 9.02 -1.12
N ARG A 38 11.79 10.25 -1.62
CA ARG A 38 10.67 10.55 -2.53
C ARG A 38 10.87 9.86 -3.88
N PRO A 39 9.82 9.26 -4.47
CA PRO A 39 9.89 8.75 -5.82
C PRO A 39 10.06 9.88 -6.84
N ASN A 40 10.48 9.50 -8.04
CA ASN A 40 10.44 10.33 -9.24
C ASN A 40 9.20 9.95 -10.06
N ILE A 41 8.35 10.92 -10.42
CA ILE A 41 7.17 10.70 -11.26
C ILE A 41 7.24 11.62 -12.49
N ALA A 42 7.33 11.02 -13.67
CA ALA A 42 7.22 11.74 -14.93
C ALA A 42 5.82 11.61 -15.52
N LEU A 43 5.22 12.74 -15.87
CA LEU A 43 3.98 12.83 -16.64
C LEU A 43 4.35 12.93 -18.12
N LEU A 44 3.99 11.93 -18.91
CA LEU A 44 4.04 11.99 -20.37
C LEU A 44 2.61 12.21 -20.85
N VAL A 45 2.33 13.36 -21.47
CA VAL A 45 0.96 13.76 -21.80
C VAL A 45 0.86 14.04 -23.30
N ASP A 46 -0.15 13.45 -23.92
CA ASP A 46 -0.51 13.71 -25.30
C ASP A 46 -1.07 15.13 -25.47
N ASP A 47 -0.50 15.87 -26.41
CA ASP A 47 -0.87 17.24 -26.79
C ASP A 47 -1.16 17.34 -28.30
N SER A 48 -1.53 16.22 -28.91
CA SER A 48 -1.83 16.11 -30.33
C SER A 48 -3.12 16.83 -30.75
N GLY A 49 -3.27 17.00 -32.06
CA GLY A 49 -4.49 17.53 -32.69
C GLY A 49 -5.80 16.85 -32.25
N SER A 50 -5.78 15.56 -31.94
CA SER A 50 -6.97 14.82 -31.49
C SER A 50 -7.41 15.19 -30.07
N MET A 51 -6.50 15.74 -29.25
CA MET A 51 -6.80 16.21 -27.90
C MET A 51 -7.69 17.46 -27.90
N LYS A 52 -7.88 18.10 -29.05
CA LYS A 52 -8.87 19.17 -29.26
C LYS A 52 -10.30 18.65 -29.23
N GLN A 53 -10.53 17.36 -29.49
CA GLN A 53 -11.88 16.77 -29.52
C GLN A 53 -12.40 16.49 -28.11
N ALA A 54 -13.72 16.46 -27.95
CA ALA A 54 -14.30 15.95 -26.71
C ALA A 54 -14.12 14.42 -26.62
N PRO A 55 -13.91 13.85 -25.42
CA PRO A 55 -13.61 12.42 -25.30
C PRO A 55 -14.81 11.51 -25.67
N ASN A 56 -16.03 12.04 -25.61
CA ASN A 56 -17.25 11.32 -26.04
C ASN A 56 -17.55 11.44 -27.55
N GLY A 57 -16.65 12.07 -28.33
CA GLY A 57 -16.83 12.28 -29.78
C GLY A 57 -17.86 13.35 -30.17
N GLN A 58 -18.47 14.05 -29.21
CA GLN A 58 -19.38 15.16 -29.48
C GLN A 58 -18.63 16.47 -29.74
N SER A 59 -19.34 17.49 -30.24
CA SER A 59 -18.78 18.84 -30.42
C SER A 59 -18.31 19.43 -29.09
N VAL A 60 -17.18 20.14 -29.13
CA VAL A 60 -16.61 20.83 -27.98
C VAL A 60 -17.48 22.01 -27.58
N SER A 61 -17.79 22.11 -26.30
CA SER A 61 -18.55 23.23 -25.71
C SER A 61 -18.12 23.44 -24.25
N THR A 62 -18.70 24.44 -23.57
CA THR A 62 -18.48 24.63 -22.12
C THR A 62 -19.00 23.46 -21.28
N SER A 63 -20.06 22.79 -21.72
CA SER A 63 -20.62 21.59 -21.07
C SER A 63 -19.95 20.29 -21.51
N ASN A 64 -19.18 20.33 -22.59
CA ASN A 64 -18.45 19.19 -23.14
C ASN A 64 -17.03 19.62 -23.54
N PRO A 65 -16.14 19.85 -22.55
CA PRO A 65 -14.80 20.37 -22.79
C PRO A 65 -13.95 19.38 -23.61
N SER A 66 -12.96 19.92 -24.32
CA SER A 66 -11.99 19.10 -25.05
C SER A 66 -11.17 18.23 -24.10
N LYS A 67 -10.62 17.13 -24.62
CA LYS A 67 -9.71 16.24 -23.88
C LYS A 67 -8.57 17.03 -23.23
N ILE A 68 -7.90 17.93 -23.97
CA ILE A 68 -6.82 18.73 -23.38
C ILE A 68 -7.31 19.60 -22.22
N THR A 69 -8.50 20.19 -22.33
CA THR A 69 -9.06 21.07 -21.28
C THR A 69 -9.32 20.28 -20.01
N ILE A 70 -9.87 19.08 -20.16
CA ILE A 70 -10.08 18.14 -19.05
C ILE A 70 -8.74 17.72 -18.43
N ALA A 71 -7.76 17.32 -19.26
CA ALA A 71 -6.46 16.87 -18.80
C ALA A 71 -5.73 17.96 -18.00
N ARG A 72 -5.70 19.21 -18.49
CA ARG A 72 -5.09 20.35 -17.77
C ARG A 72 -5.73 20.56 -16.40
N GLY A 73 -7.06 20.53 -16.31
CA GLY A 73 -7.77 20.70 -15.04
C GLY A 73 -7.46 19.58 -14.05
N VAL A 74 -7.60 18.32 -14.47
CA VAL A 74 -7.40 17.16 -13.60
C VAL A 74 -5.93 17.01 -13.17
N LEU A 75 -4.97 17.27 -14.06
CA LEU A 75 -3.54 17.23 -13.72
C LEU A 75 -3.16 18.37 -12.77
N SER A 76 -3.74 19.56 -12.92
CA SER A 76 -3.54 20.66 -11.97
C SER A 76 -4.04 20.27 -10.58
N ASP A 77 -5.21 19.66 -10.48
CA ASP A 77 -5.75 19.16 -9.21
C ASP A 77 -4.88 18.04 -8.61
N LEU A 78 -4.37 17.14 -9.45
CA LEU A 78 -3.44 16.09 -9.03
C LEU A 78 -2.21 16.68 -8.35
N ILE A 79 -1.55 17.63 -9.02
CA ILE A 79 -0.35 18.31 -8.54
C ILE A 79 -0.64 19.15 -7.30
N ASN A 80 -1.77 19.86 -7.27
CA ASN A 80 -2.17 20.65 -6.11
C ASN A 80 -2.28 19.81 -4.83
N ASN A 81 -2.83 18.60 -4.95
CA ASN A 81 -3.09 17.71 -3.82
C ASN A 81 -1.94 16.77 -3.48
N ASN A 82 -0.91 16.64 -4.35
CA ASN A 82 0.12 15.62 -4.19
C ASN A 82 1.56 16.13 -4.42
N TRP A 83 1.79 17.44 -4.56
CA TRP A 83 3.12 18.00 -4.84
C TRP A 83 4.24 17.41 -3.96
N ASP A 84 4.02 17.34 -2.66
CA ASP A 84 5.05 16.93 -1.70
C ASP A 84 5.36 15.43 -1.71
N MET A 85 4.67 14.61 -2.51
CA MET A 85 4.87 13.16 -2.51
C MET A 85 6.03 12.70 -3.39
N ALA A 86 6.44 13.49 -4.40
CA ALA A 86 7.38 13.04 -5.43
C ALA A 86 8.20 14.21 -6.01
N TYR A 87 9.34 13.89 -6.62
CA TYR A 87 9.95 14.77 -7.62
C TYR A 87 9.16 14.60 -8.93
N TRP A 88 8.64 15.69 -9.47
CA TRP A 88 7.74 15.69 -10.62
C TRP A 88 8.46 16.20 -11.86
N ALA A 89 8.18 15.58 -13.00
CA ALA A 89 8.58 16.06 -14.31
C ALA A 89 7.39 16.06 -15.26
N LEU A 90 7.26 17.10 -16.09
CA LEU A 90 6.32 17.14 -17.19
C LEU A 90 7.09 16.95 -18.50
N PHE A 91 6.62 16.01 -19.30
CA PHE A 91 7.10 15.72 -20.64
C PHE A 91 5.98 15.98 -21.63
N HIS A 92 6.20 16.97 -22.48
CA HIS A 92 5.29 17.36 -23.53
C HIS A 92 6.07 17.92 -24.73
N PHE A 93 5.39 18.19 -25.83
CA PHE A 93 6.02 18.77 -27.00
C PHE A 93 6.00 20.31 -26.92
N GLN A 94 7.07 20.97 -27.38
CA GLN A 94 7.17 22.44 -27.34
C GLN A 94 6.81 23.09 -28.68
N TYR A 95 6.15 24.25 -28.61
CA TYR A 95 5.90 25.12 -29.76
C TYR A 95 7.16 25.87 -30.21
N GLY A 96 7.47 25.84 -31.52
CA GLY A 96 8.62 26.56 -32.10
C GLY A 96 9.50 25.73 -33.06
N ASP A 97 9.25 24.43 -33.16
CA ASP A 97 10.09 23.49 -33.92
C ASP A 97 9.43 22.99 -35.22
N TYR A 98 8.33 23.63 -35.63
CA TYR A 98 7.56 23.27 -36.82
C TYR A 98 8.27 23.75 -38.09
N TYR A 99 9.17 22.95 -38.65
CA TYR A 99 9.68 23.17 -40.01
C TYR A 99 8.76 22.48 -41.03
N SER A 100 7.89 23.25 -41.70
CA SER A 100 7.23 22.77 -42.92
C SER A 100 8.18 22.96 -44.11
N THR A 101 8.71 21.89 -44.68
CA THR A 101 9.19 21.94 -46.07
C THR A 101 8.23 21.15 -46.95
N ARG A 102 7.73 21.79 -48.02
CA ARG A 102 6.92 21.11 -49.04
C ARG A 102 7.81 20.12 -49.78
N HIS A 103 7.65 18.83 -49.50
CA HIS A 103 7.95 17.78 -50.46
C HIS A 103 6.62 17.13 -50.89
N GLY A 104 6.51 16.84 -52.18
CA GLY A 104 5.25 16.57 -52.90
C GLY A 104 4.20 15.76 -52.12
N SER A 105 2.98 16.32 -52.09
CA SER A 105 1.70 15.67 -51.76
C SER A 105 1.51 15.09 -50.35
N GLY A 106 2.32 15.43 -49.36
CA GLY A 106 2.05 15.09 -47.95
C GLY A 106 2.53 16.18 -47.00
N TYR A 107 1.66 16.66 -46.10
CA TYR A 107 2.08 17.43 -44.93
C TYR A 107 2.72 16.47 -43.93
N TYR A 108 4.05 16.38 -43.91
CA TYR A 108 4.78 15.74 -42.82
C TYR A 108 5.17 16.83 -41.82
N ALA A 109 4.54 16.84 -40.65
CA ALA A 109 5.05 17.61 -39.52
C ALA A 109 6.33 16.91 -39.03
N LEU A 110 7.50 17.48 -39.30
CA LEU A 110 8.75 17.00 -38.73
C LEU A 110 8.76 17.37 -37.24
N ARG A 111 8.38 16.38 -36.41
CA ARG A 111 8.77 16.09 -35.02
C ARG A 111 9.06 17.32 -34.14
N SER A 112 8.11 17.67 -33.29
CA SER A 112 8.33 18.56 -32.15
C SER A 112 9.40 17.98 -31.21
N SER A 113 10.33 18.82 -30.76
CA SER A 113 11.27 18.42 -29.69
C SER A 113 10.47 18.11 -28.42
N LEU A 114 10.68 16.93 -27.85
CA LEU A 114 10.16 16.62 -26.52
C LEU A 114 10.88 17.52 -25.50
N LYS A 115 10.11 18.27 -24.72
CA LYS A 115 10.59 19.15 -23.66
C LYS A 115 10.37 18.48 -22.32
N LEU A 116 11.43 18.47 -21.52
CA LEU A 116 11.36 18.31 -20.07
C LEU A 116 11.41 19.70 -19.42
N ASP A 117 10.40 20.03 -18.63
CA ASP A 117 10.33 21.28 -17.83
C ASP A 117 11.24 21.28 -16.58
N GLY A 118 12.10 20.27 -16.49
CA GLY A 118 12.95 19.98 -15.34
C GLY A 118 12.27 19.05 -14.34
N TRP A 119 13.11 18.43 -13.51
CA TRP A 119 12.64 17.72 -12.33
C TRP A 119 12.42 18.73 -11.21
N SER A 120 11.22 18.74 -10.63
CA SER A 120 10.94 19.57 -9.47
C SER A 120 11.78 19.12 -8.28
N ASP A 121 11.98 20.01 -7.31
CA ASP A 121 12.57 19.69 -6.03
C ASP A 121 11.68 20.22 -4.89
N PRO A 122 10.71 19.41 -4.42
CA PRO A 122 9.83 19.83 -3.34
C PRO A 122 10.54 20.10 -2.01
N ASP A 123 11.83 19.73 -1.87
CA ASP A 123 12.65 20.07 -0.70
C ASP A 123 13.38 21.40 -0.83
N SER A 124 13.41 21.98 -2.03
CA SER A 124 14.05 23.27 -2.24
C SER A 124 13.31 24.38 -1.49
N GLY A 125 14.04 25.40 -1.06
CA GLY A 125 13.45 26.64 -0.52
C GLY A 125 12.52 27.35 -1.53
N SER A 126 12.54 26.95 -2.79
CA SER A 126 11.70 27.43 -3.89
C SER A 126 10.50 26.51 -4.22
N SER A 127 10.19 25.51 -3.38
CA SER A 127 9.16 24.49 -3.66
C SER A 127 7.80 25.08 -4.07
N ALA A 128 7.32 26.13 -3.39
CA ALA A 128 6.06 26.80 -3.75
C ALA A 128 6.10 27.46 -5.14
N THR A 129 7.24 28.08 -5.49
CA THR A 129 7.45 28.68 -6.81
C THR A 129 7.54 27.61 -7.89
N GLN A 130 8.26 26.51 -7.63
CA GLN A 130 8.34 25.37 -8.55
C GLN A 130 6.97 24.72 -8.78
N LYS A 131 6.16 24.57 -7.72
CA LYS A 131 4.78 24.08 -7.83
C LYS A 131 3.95 24.98 -8.74
N SER A 132 4.01 26.28 -8.53
CA SER A 132 3.30 27.26 -9.36
C SER A 132 3.78 27.24 -10.81
N GLY A 133 5.10 27.10 -11.04
CA GLY A 133 5.69 26.95 -12.38
C GLY A 133 5.18 25.68 -13.07
N PHE A 134 5.23 24.54 -12.39
CA PHE A 134 4.76 23.26 -12.93
C PHE A 134 3.26 23.29 -13.31
N ILE A 135 2.42 23.93 -12.48
CA ILE A 135 1.00 24.13 -12.80
C ILE A 135 0.85 25.08 -13.99
N SER A 136 1.72 26.10 -14.10
CA SER A 136 1.76 26.96 -15.29
C SER A 136 2.15 26.16 -16.54
N ASP A 137 3.12 25.25 -16.48
CA ASP A 137 3.50 24.40 -17.61
C ASP A 137 2.37 23.43 -18.01
N ILE A 138 1.51 23.04 -17.08
CA ILE A 138 0.28 22.30 -17.40
C ILE A 138 -0.76 23.21 -18.08
N THR A 139 -0.95 24.43 -17.59
CA THR A 139 -2.14 25.25 -17.90
C THR A 139 -1.93 26.34 -18.94
N ALA A 140 -0.68 26.77 -19.18
CA ALA A 140 -0.35 27.87 -20.08
C ALA A 140 -0.63 27.51 -21.54
N THR A 141 -1.42 28.33 -22.20
CA THR A 141 -1.81 28.15 -23.61
C THR A 141 -1.40 29.31 -24.51
N ALA A 142 -1.07 30.47 -23.94
CA ALA A 142 -0.95 31.73 -24.65
C ALA A 142 0.35 31.88 -25.46
N ASP A 143 1.39 31.13 -25.12
CA ASP A 143 2.73 31.20 -25.70
C ASP A 143 3.24 29.83 -26.23
N GLY A 144 2.41 28.78 -26.16
CA GLY A 144 2.78 27.42 -26.55
C GLY A 144 3.85 26.77 -25.65
N THR A 145 4.05 27.31 -24.44
CA THR A 145 5.05 26.79 -23.49
C THR A 145 4.53 25.66 -22.60
N GLY A 146 3.21 25.55 -22.43
CA GLY A 146 2.57 24.47 -21.69
C GLY A 146 1.89 23.42 -22.58
N LEU A 147 1.10 22.52 -21.98
CA LEU A 147 0.38 21.47 -22.73
C LEU A 147 -0.51 22.09 -23.81
N THR A 148 -0.40 21.63 -25.07
CA THR A 148 -1.16 22.12 -26.23
C THR A 148 -2.13 21.07 -26.80
N ASP A 149 -2.78 21.33 -27.93
CA ASP A 149 -3.73 20.41 -28.59
C ASP A 149 -3.56 20.36 -30.11
N TYR A 150 -2.35 20.61 -30.60
CA TYR A 150 -2.06 20.68 -32.03
C TYR A 150 -0.68 20.13 -32.40
N LEU A 151 0.01 19.47 -31.48
CA LEU A 151 1.31 18.83 -31.71
C LEU A 151 1.09 17.36 -32.08
N GLY A 152 1.81 16.43 -31.46
CA GLY A 152 1.83 15.02 -31.87
C GLY A 152 1.56 14.06 -30.71
N THR A 153 1.07 12.87 -31.02
CA THR A 153 0.96 11.80 -30.02
C THR A 153 2.37 11.33 -29.65
N PRO A 154 2.73 11.24 -28.35
CA PRO A 154 4.06 10.81 -27.94
C PRO A 154 4.41 9.42 -28.48
N SER A 155 5.51 9.31 -29.23
CA SER A 155 5.99 8.07 -29.85
C SER A 155 6.78 7.18 -28.86
N ALA A 156 7.13 5.96 -29.28
CA ALA A 156 8.13 5.16 -28.56
C ALA A 156 9.48 5.90 -28.41
N GLY A 157 9.84 6.74 -29.39
CA GLY A 157 11.00 7.64 -29.31
C GLY A 157 10.88 8.71 -28.23
N ALA A 158 9.69 9.29 -28.05
CA ALA A 158 9.43 10.22 -26.96
C ALA A 158 9.57 9.54 -25.59
N PHE A 159 9.02 8.32 -25.45
CA PHE A 159 9.22 7.52 -24.24
C PHE A 159 10.70 7.19 -24.00
N TYR A 160 11.46 6.84 -25.04
CA TYR A 160 12.90 6.61 -24.92
C TYR A 160 13.65 7.86 -24.45
N ASN A 161 13.32 9.03 -24.97
CA ASN A 161 13.90 10.31 -24.52
C ASN A 161 13.60 10.60 -23.05
N LEU A 162 12.38 10.31 -22.59
CA LEU A 162 12.06 10.34 -21.17
C LEU A 162 12.99 9.41 -20.36
N MET A 163 13.29 8.20 -20.84
CA MET A 163 14.23 7.29 -20.17
C MET A 163 15.66 7.85 -20.15
N LYS A 164 16.10 8.57 -21.20
CA LYS A 164 17.40 9.27 -21.19
C LYS A 164 17.47 10.32 -20.10
N SER A 165 16.37 11.04 -19.84
CA SER A 165 16.31 12.01 -18.75
C SER A 165 16.45 11.36 -17.37
N PHE A 166 15.78 10.22 -17.13
CA PHE A 166 15.97 9.43 -15.91
C PHE A 166 17.42 9.00 -15.75
N ALA A 167 18.07 8.61 -16.85
CA ALA A 167 19.48 8.24 -16.85
C ALA A 167 20.44 9.44 -16.74
N GLY A 168 19.98 10.69 -16.91
CA GLY A 168 20.88 11.83 -17.05
C GLY A 168 21.84 11.71 -18.24
N LYS A 169 21.34 11.18 -19.36
CA LYS A 169 22.07 11.02 -20.63
C LYS A 169 21.55 12.02 -21.66
N ASN A 170 22.38 12.41 -22.62
CA ASN A 170 21.92 13.22 -23.75
C ASN A 170 20.69 12.61 -24.44
N GLY A 171 19.75 13.46 -24.84
CA GLY A 171 18.58 13.07 -25.61
C GLY A 171 18.96 12.41 -26.93
N TRP A 172 18.07 11.56 -27.41
CA TRP A 172 18.16 10.92 -28.70
C TRP A 172 17.42 11.74 -29.77
N ASN A 173 18.18 12.11 -30.79
CA ASN A 173 17.67 12.73 -32.01
C ASN A 173 17.41 11.64 -33.04
N GLY A 174 16.13 11.33 -33.28
CA GLY A 174 15.75 10.45 -34.38
C GLY A 174 16.28 10.92 -35.73
N GLN A 175 16.43 9.99 -36.66
CA GLN A 175 16.84 10.33 -38.02
C GLN A 175 15.63 10.61 -38.93
N PRO A 176 15.74 11.58 -39.88
CA PRO A 176 16.79 12.59 -40.01
C PRO A 176 16.53 13.84 -39.13
N SER A 177 17.55 14.34 -38.41
CA SER A 177 17.41 15.41 -37.40
C SER A 177 17.77 16.80 -37.95
N TYR A 178 16.88 17.79 -37.77
CA TYR A 178 17.14 19.22 -38.06
C TYR A 178 17.43 20.08 -36.80
N LYS A 179 17.32 19.52 -35.59
CA LYS A 179 17.61 20.20 -34.31
C LYS A 179 18.43 19.31 -33.37
N ALA A 180 19.17 19.93 -32.46
CA ALA A 180 19.93 19.25 -31.41
C ALA A 180 19.00 18.65 -30.33
N PRO A 181 19.37 17.52 -29.69
CA PRO A 181 18.55 16.92 -28.65
C PRO A 181 18.61 17.78 -27.39
N GLN A 182 17.58 17.70 -26.54
CA GLN A 182 17.68 18.25 -25.20
C GLN A 182 18.77 17.47 -24.43
N ASP A 183 19.72 18.20 -23.85
CA ASP A 183 20.82 17.60 -23.09
C ASP A 183 20.43 17.42 -21.62
N TYR A 184 20.35 16.17 -21.17
CA TYR A 184 20.10 15.82 -19.77
C TYR A 184 21.38 15.37 -19.05
N THR A 185 22.56 15.55 -19.65
CA THR A 185 23.82 15.01 -19.13
C THR A 185 24.08 15.48 -17.70
N GLY A 186 24.18 14.52 -16.76
CA GLY A 186 24.41 14.80 -15.34
C GLY A 186 23.19 15.27 -14.56
N LEU A 187 22.01 15.33 -15.19
CA LEU A 187 20.75 15.80 -14.58
C LEU A 187 19.80 14.65 -14.23
N SER A 188 20.33 13.47 -13.90
CA SER A 188 19.49 12.34 -13.48
C SER A 188 18.73 12.69 -12.19
N PRO A 189 17.41 12.43 -12.12
CA PRO A 189 16.63 12.60 -10.90
C PRO A 189 16.84 11.46 -9.88
N ILE A 190 17.51 10.38 -10.29
CA ILE A 190 17.76 9.21 -9.45
C ILE A 190 18.95 9.55 -8.54
N LYS A 191 18.64 9.81 -7.28
CA LYS A 191 19.58 10.21 -6.22
C LYS A 191 19.94 9.06 -5.29
N TYR A 192 19.11 7.99 -5.23
CA TYR A 192 19.30 6.85 -4.32
C TYR A 192 19.09 5.49 -5.00
N THR A 193 19.85 4.48 -4.56
CA THR A 193 19.74 3.08 -5.01
C THR A 193 18.44 2.38 -4.59
N CYS A 194 17.66 2.99 -3.69
CA CYS A 194 16.33 2.51 -3.29
C CYS A 194 15.17 3.31 -3.92
N GLN A 195 15.48 4.38 -4.67
CA GLN A 195 14.50 5.35 -5.15
C GLN A 195 13.58 4.76 -6.21
N LYS A 196 12.28 4.87 -6.01
CA LYS A 196 11.28 4.39 -6.98
C LYS A 196 11.03 5.42 -8.07
N ASN A 197 10.82 4.94 -9.30
CA ASN A 197 10.68 5.79 -10.48
C ASN A 197 9.45 5.35 -11.29
N PHE A 198 8.65 6.33 -11.71
CA PHE A 198 7.36 6.09 -12.33
C PHE A 198 7.15 6.98 -13.56
N VAL A 199 6.44 6.41 -14.54
CA VAL A 199 5.88 7.14 -15.67
C VAL A 199 4.36 7.02 -15.63
N ILE A 200 3.67 8.14 -15.81
CA ILE A 200 2.23 8.18 -16.07
C ILE A 200 2.06 8.68 -17.50
N PHE A 201 1.66 7.79 -18.40
CA PHE A 201 1.44 8.12 -19.80
C PHE A 201 -0.05 8.26 -20.10
N ILE A 202 -0.48 9.46 -20.48
CA ILE A 202 -1.87 9.76 -20.87
C ILE A 202 -1.89 10.03 -22.37
N SER A 203 -2.69 9.27 -23.13
CA SER A 203 -2.84 9.47 -24.57
C SER A 203 -4.23 9.11 -25.08
N ASP A 204 -4.66 9.81 -26.12
CA ASP A 204 -5.90 9.56 -26.86
C ASP A 204 -5.67 8.90 -28.23
N GLY A 205 -4.45 8.41 -28.46
CA GLY A 205 -4.00 7.84 -29.72
C GLY A 205 -2.92 6.78 -29.53
N TYR A 206 -2.30 6.38 -30.64
CA TYR A 206 -1.28 5.35 -30.67
C TYR A 206 0.10 5.97 -31.00
N PRO A 207 1.17 5.54 -30.32
CA PRO A 207 2.50 6.14 -30.36
C PRO A 207 3.26 5.78 -31.63
N ASN A 208 2.82 6.31 -32.77
CA ASN A 208 3.44 6.02 -34.07
C ASN A 208 4.75 6.77 -34.31
N ASP A 209 5.46 6.32 -35.35
CA ASP A 209 6.38 7.14 -36.15
C ASP A 209 7.79 7.40 -35.62
N GLU A 210 8.30 6.59 -34.67
CA GLU A 210 9.72 6.68 -34.35
C GLU A 210 10.41 5.38 -33.91
N VAL A 211 11.26 4.85 -34.79
CA VAL A 211 12.15 3.71 -34.53
C VAL A 211 13.42 4.20 -33.86
N VAL A 212 13.62 3.84 -32.59
CA VAL A 212 14.87 4.11 -31.89
C VAL A 212 15.86 2.98 -32.16
N ASN A 213 16.78 3.16 -33.10
CA ASN A 213 17.88 2.21 -33.33
C ASN A 213 18.98 2.36 -32.26
N ALA A 214 18.64 2.10 -31.00
CA ALA A 214 19.56 2.17 -29.86
C ALA A 214 19.92 0.78 -29.32
N THR A 215 21.09 0.73 -28.67
CA THR A 215 21.55 -0.40 -27.87
C THR A 215 21.73 0.11 -26.45
N GLU A 216 21.15 -0.59 -25.47
CA GLU A 216 21.26 -0.28 -24.05
C GLU A 216 21.85 -1.49 -23.31
N LYS A 217 22.41 -1.24 -22.13
CA LYS A 217 22.91 -2.29 -21.24
C LYS A 217 21.78 -2.85 -20.40
N ASP A 218 21.66 -4.17 -20.34
CA ASP A 218 20.76 -4.85 -19.42
C ASP A 218 21.35 -4.95 -17.99
N LYS A 219 20.60 -5.54 -17.06
CA LYS A 219 21.05 -5.73 -15.66
C LYS A 219 22.23 -6.71 -15.49
N TYR A 220 22.62 -7.39 -16.55
CA TYR A 220 23.78 -8.28 -16.62
C TYR A 220 24.94 -7.63 -17.41
N ASN A 221 24.83 -6.32 -17.70
CA ASN A 221 25.78 -5.52 -18.46
C ASN A 221 25.99 -5.99 -19.91
N GLN A 222 24.97 -6.63 -20.50
CA GLN A 222 24.96 -7.08 -21.90
C GLN A 222 24.31 -6.05 -22.81
N ASP A 223 24.82 -5.94 -24.04
CA ASP A 223 24.25 -5.06 -25.06
C ASP A 223 22.95 -5.64 -25.63
N VAL A 224 21.86 -4.88 -25.50
CA VAL A 224 20.53 -5.26 -25.98
C VAL A 224 20.00 -4.20 -26.93
N LYS A 225 19.63 -4.61 -28.14
CA LYS A 225 18.88 -3.77 -29.07
C LYS A 225 17.46 -3.63 -28.56
N ILE A 226 17.09 -2.42 -28.17
CA ILE A 226 15.83 -2.17 -27.46
C ILE A 226 14.60 -2.40 -28.39
N ASN A 227 14.77 -2.22 -29.71
CA ASN A 227 13.74 -2.53 -30.71
C ASN A 227 13.40 -4.01 -30.83
N ASP A 228 14.38 -4.87 -30.57
CA ASP A 228 14.25 -6.33 -30.72
C ASP A 228 13.95 -7.00 -29.38
N TYR A 229 13.91 -6.24 -28.27
CA TYR A 229 13.70 -6.77 -26.93
C TYR A 229 12.35 -7.48 -26.83
N SER A 230 12.36 -8.71 -26.33
CA SER A 230 11.15 -9.48 -26.09
C SER A 230 10.54 -9.09 -24.73
N PRO A 231 9.30 -8.55 -24.69
CA PRO A 231 8.67 -8.19 -23.43
C PRO A 231 8.51 -9.40 -22.51
N VAL A 232 8.72 -9.18 -21.20
CA VAL A 232 8.50 -10.18 -20.15
C VAL A 232 7.18 -9.87 -19.45
N GLY A 233 6.32 -10.87 -19.28
CA GLY A 233 5.07 -10.74 -18.52
C GLY A 233 3.90 -10.05 -19.25
N ALA A 234 4.06 -9.75 -20.54
CA ALA A 234 3.01 -9.19 -21.39
C ALA A 234 2.96 -9.88 -22.76
N VAL A 235 1.75 -10.09 -23.28
CA VAL A 235 1.53 -10.61 -24.63
C VAL A 235 1.38 -9.43 -25.58
N LEU A 236 2.11 -9.45 -26.70
CA LEU A 236 1.95 -8.42 -27.73
C LEU A 236 0.51 -8.48 -28.30
N PRO A 237 -0.25 -7.37 -28.28
CA PRO A 237 -1.63 -7.38 -28.72
C PRO A 237 -1.72 -7.54 -30.25
N ALA A 238 -2.82 -8.16 -30.70
CA ALA A 238 -3.19 -8.15 -32.12
C ALA A 238 -3.71 -6.75 -32.51
N VAL A 239 -2.94 -6.06 -33.35
CA VAL A 239 -3.19 -4.69 -33.83
C VAL A 239 -3.03 -4.62 -35.35
N GLY A 240 -3.57 -3.57 -35.98
CA GLY A 240 -3.40 -3.33 -37.41
C GLY A 240 -1.93 -3.20 -37.82
N GLY A 241 -1.59 -3.58 -39.06
CA GLY A 241 -0.19 -3.64 -39.54
C GLY A 241 0.57 -2.31 -39.53
N SER A 242 -0.13 -1.17 -39.43
CA SER A 242 0.46 0.16 -39.32
C SER A 242 0.67 0.64 -37.87
N VAL A 243 0.28 -0.16 -36.87
CA VAL A 243 0.37 0.20 -35.45
C VAL A 243 1.73 -0.21 -34.88
N ASP A 244 2.43 0.74 -34.27
CA ASP A 244 3.71 0.49 -33.63
C ASP A 244 3.53 -0.09 -32.20
N THR A 245 4.17 -1.23 -31.95
CA THR A 245 4.14 -1.93 -30.65
C THR A 245 5.45 -1.78 -29.87
N ARG A 246 6.44 -1.03 -30.38
CA ARG A 246 7.76 -0.89 -29.75
C ARG A 246 7.73 -0.25 -28.37
N LEU A 247 6.74 0.61 -28.09
CA LEU A 247 6.55 1.17 -26.76
C LEU A 247 6.47 0.09 -25.67
N ILE A 248 5.79 -1.04 -25.95
CA ILE A 248 5.65 -2.17 -25.03
C ILE A 248 7.02 -2.76 -24.69
N ARG A 249 7.89 -2.88 -25.70
CA ARG A 249 9.25 -3.40 -25.55
C ARG A 249 10.10 -2.48 -24.68
N TYR A 250 9.96 -1.18 -24.88
CA TYR A 250 10.76 -0.17 -24.17
C TYR A 250 10.36 -0.14 -22.69
N ALA A 251 9.06 -0.06 -22.41
CA ALA A 251 8.55 -0.14 -21.04
C ALA A 251 8.98 -1.44 -20.35
N SER A 252 8.92 -2.57 -21.05
CA SER A 252 9.40 -3.85 -20.51
C SER A 252 10.89 -3.85 -20.21
N PHE A 253 11.71 -3.32 -21.12
CA PHE A 253 13.16 -3.27 -20.93
C PHE A 253 13.53 -2.47 -19.67
N TYR A 254 13.01 -1.26 -19.53
CA TYR A 254 13.36 -0.38 -18.40
C TYR A 254 12.74 -0.82 -17.08
N TYR A 255 11.63 -1.55 -17.10
CA TYR A 255 11.10 -2.18 -15.90
C TYR A 255 11.94 -3.39 -15.46
N GLN A 256 12.37 -4.25 -16.39
CA GLN A 256 13.09 -5.49 -16.07
C GLN A 256 14.58 -5.29 -15.78
N ASN A 257 15.19 -4.29 -16.42
CA ASN A 257 16.63 -4.04 -16.36
C ASN A 257 17.01 -2.75 -15.64
N GLY A 258 16.06 -1.83 -15.44
CA GLY A 258 16.28 -0.58 -14.72
C GLY A 258 17.18 0.42 -15.44
N ILE A 259 17.51 1.50 -14.73
CA ILE A 259 18.37 2.59 -15.18
C ILE A 259 19.48 2.81 -14.15
N ILE A 260 20.71 2.97 -14.65
CA ILE A 260 21.84 3.46 -13.88
C ILE A 260 22.05 4.94 -14.23
N PRO A 261 22.13 5.85 -13.25
CA PRO A 261 22.42 7.26 -13.49
C PRO A 261 23.79 7.44 -14.14
N ASN A 262 23.83 8.19 -15.23
CA ASN A 262 25.04 8.39 -16.03
C ASN A 262 26.01 9.34 -15.32
N GLY A 263 27.26 8.91 -15.18
CA GLY A 263 28.31 9.70 -14.54
C GLY A 263 28.24 9.77 -13.01
N VAL A 264 27.35 9.01 -12.37
CA VAL A 264 27.21 8.95 -10.90
C VAL A 264 27.59 7.55 -10.42
N VAL A 265 28.58 7.46 -9.52
CA VAL A 265 29.12 6.18 -9.04
C VAL A 265 28.42 5.69 -7.77
N SER A 266 28.03 6.61 -6.89
CA SER A 266 27.32 6.30 -5.64
C SER A 266 26.16 7.26 -5.43
N ASP A 267 25.15 6.78 -4.71
CA ASP A 267 24.07 7.63 -4.22
C ASP A 267 24.54 8.60 -3.11
N LEU A 268 23.64 9.48 -2.68
CA LEU A 268 23.90 10.47 -1.64
C LEU A 268 24.18 9.86 -0.25
N GLU A 269 23.94 8.56 -0.06
CA GLU A 269 24.24 7.80 1.16
C GLU A 269 25.53 6.97 1.03
N GLY A 270 26.18 6.98 -0.15
CA GLY A 270 27.42 6.26 -0.41
C GLY A 270 27.23 4.82 -0.90
N ASN A 271 26.01 4.38 -1.21
CA ASN A 271 25.78 3.08 -1.85
C ASN A 271 26.12 3.17 -3.35
N PHE A 272 26.81 2.18 -3.89
CA PHE A 272 27.20 2.16 -5.29
C PHE A 272 26.02 1.86 -6.22
N PHE A 273 25.97 2.53 -7.36
CA PHE A 273 25.11 2.12 -8.47
C PHE A 273 25.83 1.06 -9.32
N ASP A 274 25.14 -0.04 -9.60
CA ASP A 274 25.60 -1.12 -10.46
C ASP A 274 24.43 -1.73 -11.25
N ALA A 275 24.72 -2.69 -12.13
CA ALA A 275 23.71 -3.32 -12.98
C ALA A 275 22.71 -4.19 -12.18
N SER A 276 23.13 -4.73 -11.04
CA SER A 276 22.28 -5.57 -10.20
C SER A 276 21.28 -4.77 -9.37
N ASN A 277 21.58 -3.50 -9.12
CA ASN A 277 20.70 -2.55 -8.43
C ASN A 277 20.23 -1.40 -9.34
N ALA A 278 20.26 -1.58 -10.66
CA ALA A 278 19.72 -0.60 -11.59
C ALA A 278 18.23 -0.32 -11.30
N GLN A 279 17.83 0.95 -11.32
CA GLN A 279 16.52 1.36 -10.80
C GLN A 279 15.39 1.09 -11.80
N PRO A 280 14.42 0.21 -11.49
CA PRO A 280 13.29 -0.05 -12.38
C PRO A 280 12.43 1.19 -12.60
N ILE A 281 11.89 1.32 -13.82
CA ILE A 281 10.88 2.33 -14.15
C ILE A 281 9.52 1.65 -14.29
N THR A 282 8.56 1.97 -13.41
CA THR A 282 7.20 1.45 -13.51
C THR A 282 6.34 2.37 -14.37
N THR A 283 5.66 1.82 -15.38
CA THR A 283 4.87 2.61 -16.35
C THR A 283 3.37 2.37 -16.15
N TYR A 284 2.63 3.42 -15.83
CA TYR A 284 1.17 3.45 -15.84
C TYR A 284 0.67 4.11 -17.13
N THR A 285 -0.47 3.66 -17.64
CA THR A 285 -1.07 4.23 -18.85
C THR A 285 -2.53 4.58 -18.66
N ILE A 286 -2.98 5.66 -19.29
CA ILE A 286 -4.39 6.05 -19.39
C ILE A 286 -4.71 6.28 -20.87
N GLY A 287 -5.58 5.44 -21.43
CA GLY A 287 -6.23 5.74 -22.70
C GLY A 287 -7.37 6.73 -22.46
N PHE A 288 -7.36 7.87 -23.15
CA PHE A 288 -8.31 8.95 -22.89
C PHE A 288 -9.21 9.23 -24.10
N GLY A 289 -10.49 8.86 -23.99
CA GLY A 289 -11.43 8.91 -25.12
C GLY A 289 -11.19 7.81 -26.15
N LEU A 290 -10.58 6.69 -25.74
CA LEU A 290 -10.30 5.55 -26.60
C LEU A 290 -11.25 4.38 -26.29
N PRO A 291 -12.00 3.86 -27.27
CA PRO A 291 -12.75 2.62 -27.08
C PRO A 291 -11.84 1.43 -26.73
N ASN A 292 -12.35 0.44 -25.99
CA ASN A 292 -11.57 -0.77 -25.67
C ASN A 292 -11.14 -1.58 -26.91
N THR A 293 -11.81 -1.40 -28.04
CA THR A 293 -11.46 -2.04 -29.33
C THR A 293 -10.35 -1.32 -30.07
N ASP A 294 -10.02 -0.09 -29.68
CA ASP A 294 -9.01 0.73 -30.31
C ASP A 294 -7.61 0.13 -30.11
N ASP A 295 -6.80 0.12 -31.17
CA ASP A 295 -5.46 -0.46 -31.12
C ASP A 295 -4.52 0.34 -30.20
N GLY A 296 -4.70 1.66 -30.07
CA GLY A 296 -4.00 2.48 -29.09
C GLY A 296 -4.29 2.04 -27.66
N GLN A 297 -5.55 1.76 -27.34
CA GLN A 297 -5.93 1.26 -26.01
C GLN A 297 -5.30 -0.10 -25.71
N LYS A 298 -5.21 -0.99 -26.70
CA LYS A 298 -4.53 -2.29 -26.57
C LYS A 298 -3.03 -2.13 -26.33
N VAL A 299 -2.37 -1.24 -27.08
CA VAL A 299 -0.94 -0.95 -26.92
C VAL A 299 -0.65 -0.35 -25.55
N LEU A 300 -1.44 0.62 -25.09
CA LEU A 300 -1.31 1.22 -23.76
C LEU A 300 -1.47 0.16 -22.67
N ASN A 301 -2.49 -0.71 -22.77
CA ASN A 301 -2.71 -1.78 -21.80
C ASN A 301 -1.51 -2.74 -21.71
N ALA A 302 -1.02 -3.22 -22.86
CA ALA A 302 0.16 -4.08 -22.91
C ALA A 302 1.43 -3.36 -22.44
N THR A 303 1.54 -2.05 -22.67
CA THR A 303 2.67 -1.22 -22.20
C THR A 303 2.70 -1.15 -20.69
N ALA A 304 1.58 -0.85 -20.02
CA ALA A 304 1.53 -0.81 -18.57
C ALA A 304 1.83 -2.19 -17.97
N GLN A 305 1.25 -3.25 -18.53
CA GLN A 305 1.50 -4.63 -18.09
C GLN A 305 3.00 -4.98 -18.18
N ALA A 306 3.62 -4.69 -19.33
CA ALA A 306 5.04 -4.99 -19.55
C ALA A 306 5.96 -4.11 -18.69
N GLY A 307 5.55 -2.87 -18.44
CA GLY A 307 6.21 -1.89 -17.57
C GLY A 307 5.87 -2.03 -16.09
N GLY A 308 5.20 -3.12 -15.67
CA GLY A 308 4.91 -3.42 -14.26
C GLY A 308 3.91 -2.48 -13.57
N GLY A 309 3.15 -1.69 -14.33
CA GLY A 309 2.11 -0.79 -13.83
C GLY A 309 0.70 -1.23 -14.20
N LEU A 310 -0.26 -0.32 -14.02
CA LEU A 310 -1.67 -0.52 -14.35
C LEU A 310 -2.10 0.37 -15.51
N SER A 311 -3.00 -0.15 -16.34
CA SER A 311 -3.65 0.61 -17.41
C SER A 311 -5.08 0.95 -17.03
N PHE A 312 -5.51 2.15 -17.40
CA PHE A 312 -6.87 2.63 -17.23
C PHE A 312 -7.42 3.15 -18.56
N ASN A 313 -8.75 3.23 -18.63
CA ASN A 313 -9.48 3.88 -19.71
C ASN A 313 -10.36 4.96 -19.07
N SER A 314 -10.32 6.18 -19.62
CA SER A 314 -11.10 7.33 -19.15
C SER A 314 -11.78 8.01 -20.32
N ASN A 315 -12.98 8.54 -20.10
CA ASN A 315 -13.79 9.17 -21.16
C ASN A 315 -14.37 10.53 -20.74
N ASP A 316 -14.04 11.02 -19.54
CA ASP A 316 -14.47 12.30 -19.00
C ASP A 316 -13.55 12.73 -17.84
N SER A 317 -13.84 13.88 -17.24
CA SER A 317 -13.07 14.41 -16.11
C SER A 317 -13.14 13.54 -14.85
N VAL A 318 -14.27 12.89 -14.59
CA VAL A 318 -14.49 12.08 -13.39
C VAL A 318 -13.68 10.79 -13.47
N SER A 319 -13.79 10.06 -14.58
CA SER A 319 -13.05 8.84 -14.86
C SER A 319 -11.54 9.08 -14.93
N LEU A 320 -11.09 10.21 -15.52
CA LEU A 320 -9.67 10.59 -15.52
C LEU A 320 -9.17 10.88 -14.11
N THR A 321 -9.94 11.62 -13.31
CA THR A 321 -9.62 11.89 -11.90
C THR A 321 -9.50 10.60 -11.10
N ASN A 322 -10.43 9.67 -11.27
CA ASN A 322 -10.43 8.39 -10.57
C ASN A 322 -9.24 7.52 -10.97
N SER A 323 -8.91 7.48 -12.26
CA SER A 323 -7.74 6.74 -12.77
C SER A 323 -6.44 7.28 -12.20
N LEU A 324 -6.26 8.61 -12.20
CA LEU A 324 -5.07 9.24 -11.61
C LEU A 324 -4.98 9.03 -10.09
N LYS A 325 -6.11 9.13 -9.36
CA LYS A 325 -6.15 8.79 -7.93
C LYS A 325 -5.73 7.34 -7.67
N ALA A 326 -6.20 6.40 -8.48
CA ALA A 326 -5.82 4.99 -8.36
C ALA A 326 -4.31 4.79 -8.60
N ILE A 327 -3.74 5.46 -9.61
CA ILE A 327 -2.30 5.44 -9.88
C ILE A 327 -1.51 6.01 -8.69
N ILE A 328 -1.90 7.17 -8.16
CA ILE A 328 -1.23 7.79 -7.01
C ILE A 328 -1.28 6.91 -5.77
N ASN A 329 -2.42 6.29 -5.48
CA ASN A 329 -2.54 5.35 -4.37
C ASN A 329 -1.63 4.12 -4.55
N SER A 330 -1.55 3.59 -5.77
CA SER A 330 -0.62 2.52 -6.13
C SER A 330 0.85 2.94 -5.97
N ILE A 331 1.20 4.18 -6.30
CA ILE A 331 2.57 4.68 -6.08
C ILE A 331 2.86 4.81 -4.59
N LYS A 332 1.97 5.44 -3.82
CA LYS A 332 2.13 5.61 -2.36
C LYS A 332 2.30 4.26 -1.64
N SER A 333 1.58 3.24 -2.10
CA SER A 333 1.63 1.92 -1.49
C SER A 333 2.99 1.22 -1.68
N VAL A 334 3.71 1.47 -2.77
CA VAL A 334 5.02 0.84 -3.05
C VAL A 334 6.22 1.68 -2.63
N THR A 335 6.03 2.96 -2.30
CA THR A 335 7.10 3.87 -1.84
C THR A 335 7.19 3.98 -0.32
N ALA A 336 6.28 3.34 0.40
CA ALA A 336 6.22 3.36 1.84
C ALA A 336 7.31 2.47 2.47
N SER A 337 8.09 3.02 3.41
CA SER A 337 9.08 2.29 4.19
C SER A 337 8.45 1.84 5.51
N ASN A 338 8.46 0.53 5.78
CA ASN A 338 7.88 -0.03 6.98
C ASN A 338 8.95 -0.07 8.08
N VAL A 339 8.75 0.68 9.17
CA VAL A 339 9.57 0.54 10.37
C VAL A 339 9.07 -0.69 11.12
N PRO A 340 9.89 -1.75 11.30
CA PRO A 340 9.46 -2.94 12.01
C PRO A 340 9.12 -2.61 13.47
N ILE A 341 8.00 -3.10 13.96
CA ILE A 341 7.70 -3.09 15.39
C ILE A 341 8.37 -4.31 16.01
N VAL A 342 9.29 -4.07 16.94
CA VAL A 342 10.03 -5.14 17.64
C VAL A 342 9.63 -5.16 19.12
N SER A 343 9.39 -6.35 19.65
CA SER A 343 9.14 -6.57 21.06
C SER A 343 9.92 -7.78 21.59
N SER A 344 10.05 -7.85 22.92
CA SER A 344 10.62 -8.98 23.64
C SER A 344 9.99 -9.08 25.03
N GLN A 345 10.27 -10.15 25.77
CA GLN A 345 9.83 -10.24 27.17
C GLN A 345 10.49 -9.14 28.02
N PRO A 346 9.78 -8.54 28.99
CA PRO A 346 10.32 -7.43 29.79
C PRO A 346 11.53 -7.81 30.66
N THR A 347 11.66 -9.09 31.02
CA THR A 347 12.69 -9.60 31.94
C THR A 347 13.44 -10.76 31.28
N ASN A 348 14.78 -10.69 31.26
CA ASN A 348 15.67 -11.70 30.69
C ASN A 348 15.21 -12.20 29.30
N PRO A 349 15.08 -11.30 28.30
CA PRO A 349 14.55 -11.69 27.01
C PRO A 349 15.46 -12.74 26.38
N THR A 350 14.88 -13.91 26.06
CA THR A 350 15.54 -15.02 25.35
C THR A 350 15.15 -15.06 23.88
N GLU A 351 14.04 -14.41 23.53
CA GLU A 351 13.49 -14.35 22.18
C GLU A 351 12.87 -12.97 21.92
N ALA A 352 12.84 -12.56 20.65
CA ALA A 352 12.29 -11.30 20.19
C ALA A 352 11.37 -11.52 18.99
N PHE A 353 10.34 -10.68 18.89
CA PHE A 353 9.31 -10.74 17.86
C PHE A 353 9.34 -9.46 17.05
N GLN A 354 9.36 -9.61 15.74
CA GLN A 354 9.38 -8.52 14.78
C GLN A 354 8.12 -8.63 13.92
N ALA A 355 7.28 -7.61 13.97
CA ALA A 355 6.19 -7.43 13.04
C ALA A 355 6.60 -6.39 11.97
N THR A 356 6.28 -6.70 10.72
CA THR A 356 6.39 -5.79 9.58
C THR A 356 5.13 -5.90 8.74
N PHE A 357 4.90 -4.93 7.89
CA PHE A 357 3.88 -5.02 6.86
C PHE A 357 4.45 -4.66 5.49
N TYR A 358 3.62 -4.75 4.46
CA TYR A 358 3.87 -4.26 3.12
C TYR A 358 2.65 -3.48 2.65
N SER A 359 2.76 -2.16 2.57
CA SER A 359 1.65 -1.29 2.13
C SER A 359 1.18 -1.54 0.70
N GLY A 360 2.03 -2.13 -0.15
CA GLY A 360 1.73 -2.43 -1.55
C GLY A 360 0.61 -3.44 -1.75
N ASP A 361 0.57 -4.46 -0.88
CA ASP A 361 -0.44 -5.52 -0.87
C ASP A 361 -1.18 -5.61 0.49
N TRP A 362 -0.89 -4.74 1.45
CA TRP A 362 -1.43 -4.77 2.81
C TRP A 362 -1.27 -6.15 3.47
N SER A 363 -0.11 -6.78 3.26
CA SER A 363 0.27 -8.04 3.89
C SER A 363 1.17 -7.81 5.10
N GLY A 364 1.18 -8.75 6.05
CA GLY A 364 2.01 -8.71 7.26
C GLY A 364 3.01 -9.85 7.36
N GLN A 365 4.19 -9.59 7.94
CA GLN A 365 5.11 -10.63 8.38
C GLN A 365 5.37 -10.53 9.87
N ILE A 366 5.38 -11.68 10.53
CA ILE A 366 5.89 -11.86 11.88
C ILE A 366 7.10 -12.77 11.80
N LYS A 367 8.21 -12.32 12.38
CA LYS A 367 9.42 -13.12 12.56
C LYS A 367 9.74 -13.22 14.05
N ALA A 368 10.15 -14.40 14.48
CA ALA A 368 10.67 -14.61 15.81
C ALA A 368 12.16 -14.95 15.71
N TYR A 369 12.94 -14.51 16.68
CA TYR A 369 14.39 -14.75 16.76
C TYR A 369 14.79 -15.04 18.20
N LYS A 370 15.92 -15.71 18.40
CA LYS A 370 16.56 -15.73 19.73
C LYS A 370 17.28 -14.40 19.99
N THR A 371 17.54 -14.14 21.25
CA THR A 371 18.41 -13.05 21.69
C THR A 371 19.79 -13.60 22.09
N LYS A 372 20.79 -12.73 21.99
CA LYS A 372 22.14 -12.99 22.47
C LYS A 372 22.23 -12.72 23.97
N SER A 373 23.30 -13.17 24.60
CA SER A 373 23.56 -12.93 26.03
C SER A 373 23.66 -11.45 26.41
N ASN A 374 23.91 -10.56 25.45
CA ASN A 374 23.91 -9.11 25.63
C ASN A 374 22.54 -8.45 25.41
N GLY A 375 21.47 -9.24 25.24
CA GLY A 375 20.10 -8.76 25.06
C GLY A 375 19.74 -8.32 23.63
N LEU A 376 20.69 -8.31 22.69
CA LEU A 376 20.42 -7.97 21.29
C LEU A 376 19.79 -9.14 20.54
N VAL A 377 18.96 -8.85 19.54
CA VAL A 377 18.39 -9.85 18.64
C VAL A 377 19.48 -10.52 17.80
N ASP A 378 19.44 -11.84 17.69
CA ASP A 378 20.26 -12.59 16.75
C ASP A 378 19.47 -12.90 15.47
N LEU A 379 19.63 -12.05 14.45
CA LEU A 379 18.89 -12.16 13.18
C LEU A 379 19.19 -13.45 12.39
N ASN A 380 20.27 -14.17 12.74
CA ASN A 380 20.58 -15.47 12.14
C ASN A 380 19.89 -16.65 12.85
N SER A 381 19.15 -16.38 13.93
CA SER A 381 18.52 -17.39 14.80
C SER A 381 17.00 -17.40 14.68
N SER A 382 16.48 -17.37 13.45
CA SER A 382 15.03 -17.32 13.20
C SER A 382 14.31 -18.54 13.76
N ILE A 383 13.20 -18.31 14.44
CA ILE A 383 12.24 -19.32 14.89
C ILE A 383 11.03 -19.21 13.96
N PRO A 384 10.65 -20.28 13.25
CA PRO A 384 9.49 -20.24 12.36
C PRO A 384 8.18 -19.93 13.09
N VAL A 385 7.29 -19.21 12.41
CA VAL A 385 5.94 -18.87 12.88
C VAL A 385 4.93 -19.36 11.85
N TYR A 386 4.00 -20.20 12.30
CA TYR A 386 3.02 -20.85 11.43
C TYR A 386 1.59 -20.63 11.89
N PHE A 387 0.68 -20.56 10.93
CA PHE A 387 -0.73 -20.78 11.20
C PHE A 387 -1.00 -22.27 11.38
N ASN A 388 -1.96 -22.59 12.24
CA ASN A 388 -2.39 -23.96 12.48
C ASN A 388 -3.43 -24.38 11.44
N GLN A 389 -2.97 -24.86 10.29
CA GLN A 389 -3.84 -25.17 9.15
C GLN A 389 -4.96 -26.17 9.49
N ASP A 390 -4.72 -27.09 10.44
CA ASP A 390 -5.68 -28.13 10.81
C ASP A 390 -6.83 -27.59 11.66
N LEU A 391 -6.56 -26.61 12.53
CA LEU A 391 -7.53 -26.10 13.49
C LEU A 391 -8.13 -24.74 13.12
N ARG A 392 -7.42 -23.94 12.30
CA ARG A 392 -7.70 -22.51 12.09
C ARG A 392 -9.17 -22.21 11.78
N ALA A 393 -9.80 -23.00 10.92
CA ALA A 393 -11.21 -22.80 10.55
C ALA A 393 -12.20 -22.93 11.74
N THR A 394 -11.81 -23.65 12.80
CA THR A 394 -12.63 -23.91 13.99
C THR A 394 -12.18 -23.15 15.23
N THR A 395 -11.03 -22.45 15.17
CA THR A 395 -10.44 -21.72 16.29
C THR A 395 -10.45 -20.20 16.10
N ILE A 396 -11.37 -19.70 15.27
CA ILE A 396 -11.67 -18.27 15.17
C ILE A 396 -12.84 -17.97 16.10
N PHE A 397 -12.58 -17.19 17.14
CA PHE A 397 -13.56 -16.80 18.13
C PHE A 397 -13.95 -15.33 17.97
N SER A 398 -15.10 -14.97 18.50
CA SER A 398 -15.62 -13.62 18.48
C SER A 398 -16.55 -13.41 19.68
N SER A 399 -17.32 -12.33 19.66
CA SER A 399 -18.27 -11.98 20.71
C SER A 399 -19.63 -11.61 20.12
N LYS A 400 -20.72 -12.00 20.79
CA LYS A 400 -22.09 -11.58 20.44
C LYS A 400 -22.40 -10.18 21.00
N ALA A 401 -23.59 -9.66 20.70
CA ALA A 401 -24.09 -8.44 21.31
C ALA A 401 -24.24 -8.59 22.84
N GLY A 402 -23.97 -7.52 23.60
CA GLY A 402 -23.95 -7.48 25.06
C GLY A 402 -22.57 -7.81 25.62
N GLY A 403 -21.77 -6.81 25.99
CA GLY A 403 -20.32 -6.98 26.16
C GLY A 403 -19.75 -7.91 27.24
N ASN A 404 -20.54 -8.63 28.04
CA ASN A 404 -20.03 -9.48 29.14
C ASN A 404 -20.18 -10.99 28.89
N GLY A 405 -19.07 -11.73 28.82
CA GLY A 405 -19.06 -13.21 28.84
C GLY A 405 -19.80 -13.89 27.68
N VAL A 406 -19.85 -13.26 26.51
CA VAL A 406 -20.65 -13.67 25.33
C VAL A 406 -19.82 -14.24 24.18
N GLY A 407 -18.68 -14.87 24.50
CA GLY A 407 -17.82 -15.46 23.48
C GLY A 407 -18.56 -16.47 22.60
N VAL A 408 -18.15 -16.57 21.35
CA VAL A 408 -18.76 -17.45 20.35
C VAL A 408 -17.74 -17.89 19.31
N ASN A 409 -17.95 -19.04 18.67
CA ASN A 409 -17.21 -19.38 17.47
C ASN A 409 -17.67 -18.47 16.30
N PHE A 410 -16.75 -17.97 15.49
CA PHE A 410 -17.13 -17.10 14.38
C PHE A 410 -18.06 -17.78 13.38
N THR A 411 -17.89 -19.09 13.14
CA THR A 411 -18.77 -19.84 12.23
C THR A 411 -20.24 -19.79 12.64
N ASP A 412 -20.52 -19.66 13.94
CA ASP A 412 -21.89 -19.61 14.47
C ASP A 412 -22.56 -18.25 14.24
N ILE A 413 -21.78 -17.20 13.98
CA ILE A 413 -22.26 -15.83 13.73
C ILE A 413 -21.95 -15.32 12.32
N GLN A 414 -21.27 -16.10 11.49
CA GLN A 414 -20.79 -15.67 10.16
C GLN A 414 -21.93 -15.12 9.27
N ASN A 415 -23.12 -15.72 9.33
CA ASN A 415 -24.27 -15.28 8.54
C ASN A 415 -24.93 -14.02 9.14
N THR A 416 -24.82 -13.81 10.45
CA THR A 416 -25.24 -12.56 11.09
C THR A 416 -24.31 -11.41 10.68
N VAL A 417 -23.01 -11.69 10.53
CA VAL A 417 -21.99 -10.70 10.15
C VAL A 417 -22.03 -10.36 8.66
N ALA A 418 -22.19 -11.37 7.79
CA ALA A 418 -21.98 -11.23 6.35
C ALA A 418 -23.14 -11.74 5.47
N GLY A 419 -24.29 -12.08 6.06
CA GLY A 419 -25.45 -12.55 5.33
C GLY A 419 -25.15 -13.83 4.55
N ALA A 420 -25.54 -13.85 3.26
CA ALA A 420 -25.35 -15.00 2.38
C ALA A 420 -23.87 -15.34 2.10
N ASP A 421 -22.96 -14.39 2.27
CA ASP A 421 -21.53 -14.60 2.07
C ASP A 421 -20.80 -15.02 3.36
N GLY A 422 -21.51 -15.30 4.46
CA GLY A 422 -20.92 -15.68 5.74
C GLY A 422 -19.93 -16.85 5.67
N SER A 423 -20.26 -17.90 4.93
CA SER A 423 -19.35 -19.04 4.74
C SER A 423 -18.10 -18.69 3.93
N LYS A 424 -18.21 -17.79 2.94
CA LYS A 424 -17.06 -17.29 2.18
C LYS A 424 -16.16 -16.44 3.07
N LEU A 425 -16.75 -15.56 3.88
CA LEU A 425 -15.99 -14.75 4.84
C LEU A 425 -15.23 -15.63 5.84
N ALA A 426 -15.89 -16.63 6.43
CA ALA A 426 -15.23 -17.55 7.36
C ALA A 426 -14.09 -18.34 6.69
N ALA A 427 -14.32 -18.85 5.47
CA ALA A 427 -13.28 -19.52 4.69
C ALA A 427 -12.11 -18.58 4.36
N TYR A 428 -12.39 -17.32 4.04
CA TYR A 428 -11.38 -16.31 3.78
C TYR A 428 -10.56 -16.01 5.04
N LEU A 429 -11.19 -15.75 6.19
CA LEU A 429 -10.47 -15.50 7.46
C LEU A 429 -9.60 -16.71 7.88
N ALA A 430 -10.04 -17.92 7.57
CA ALA A 430 -9.29 -19.15 7.78
C ALA A 430 -8.12 -19.37 6.80
N GLY A 431 -7.85 -18.44 5.86
CA GLY A 431 -6.74 -18.53 4.91
C GLY A 431 -7.10 -19.06 3.52
N GLY A 432 -8.38 -19.35 3.27
CA GLY A 432 -8.86 -19.78 1.96
C GLY A 432 -8.96 -18.66 0.93
N THR A 433 -9.26 -19.05 -0.32
CA THR A 433 -9.44 -18.15 -1.49
C THR A 433 -10.81 -18.38 -2.15
N PRO A 434 -11.93 -17.91 -1.55
CA PRO A 434 -13.26 -18.08 -2.12
C PRO A 434 -13.38 -17.39 -3.48
N THR A 435 -14.14 -17.99 -4.41
CA THR A 435 -14.36 -17.41 -5.73
C THR A 435 -15.01 -16.03 -5.66
N GLY A 436 -14.46 -15.08 -6.42
CA GLY A 436 -14.94 -13.70 -6.49
C GLY A 436 -14.45 -12.81 -5.35
N TRP A 437 -13.63 -13.33 -4.43
CA TRP A 437 -12.97 -12.58 -3.38
C TRP A 437 -11.53 -12.22 -3.80
N ARG A 438 -10.92 -11.27 -3.08
CA ARG A 438 -9.50 -10.94 -3.21
C ARG A 438 -8.65 -12.21 -3.14
N ASP A 439 -7.71 -12.35 -4.07
CA ASP A 439 -6.67 -13.38 -3.99
C ASP A 439 -5.49 -12.88 -3.15
N ARG A 440 -4.97 -13.76 -2.28
CA ARG A 440 -3.83 -13.53 -1.39
C ARG A 440 -2.65 -14.45 -1.67
N ALA A 441 -2.70 -15.27 -2.73
CA ALA A 441 -1.62 -16.18 -3.08
C ALA A 441 -0.30 -15.45 -3.42
N GLY A 442 -0.38 -14.20 -3.88
CA GLY A 442 0.77 -13.33 -4.15
C GLY A 442 1.17 -12.39 -3.01
N ASP A 443 0.45 -12.42 -1.88
CA ASP A 443 0.76 -11.56 -0.73
C ASP A 443 2.11 -11.95 -0.13
N LYS A 444 2.88 -10.96 0.33
CA LYS A 444 4.16 -11.19 1.01
C LYS A 444 4.01 -11.63 2.47
N SER A 445 2.85 -12.14 2.86
CA SER A 445 2.55 -12.50 4.23
C SER A 445 3.44 -13.64 4.74
N SER A 446 3.85 -13.55 6.01
CA SER A 446 4.56 -14.64 6.70
C SER A 446 4.13 -14.67 8.17
N PRO A 447 3.32 -15.65 8.62
CA PRO A 447 2.74 -16.75 7.84
C PRO A 447 1.80 -16.28 6.71
N ALA A 448 1.65 -17.11 5.67
CA ALA A 448 0.83 -16.79 4.49
C ALA A 448 -0.60 -16.39 4.89
N THR A 449 -1.19 -15.41 4.19
CA THR A 449 -2.53 -14.84 4.42
C THR A 449 -2.71 -13.93 5.64
N LEU A 450 -1.68 -13.72 6.46
CA LEU A 450 -1.69 -12.72 7.53
C LEU A 450 -1.84 -11.30 6.97
N GLY A 451 -2.77 -10.52 7.54
CA GLY A 451 -2.93 -9.11 7.21
C GLY A 451 -1.78 -8.25 7.72
N ASP A 452 -1.69 -7.02 7.25
CA ASP A 452 -0.70 -6.07 7.73
C ASP A 452 -0.77 -5.83 9.24
N ILE A 453 0.40 -5.58 9.84
CA ILE A 453 0.57 -5.23 11.25
C ILE A 453 1.22 -3.86 11.29
N VAL A 454 0.40 -2.83 11.45
CA VAL A 454 0.83 -1.43 11.37
C VAL A 454 1.27 -0.90 12.72
N ASP A 455 0.39 -0.89 13.71
CA ASP A 455 0.65 -0.31 15.03
C ASP A 455 0.57 -1.36 16.17
N SER A 456 0.06 -2.56 15.88
CA SER A 456 -0.08 -3.60 16.89
C SER A 456 1.27 -4.23 17.22
N MET A 457 1.83 -3.86 18.37
CA MET A 457 3.05 -4.47 18.88
C MET A 457 2.79 -5.92 19.33
N PRO A 458 3.58 -6.92 18.86
CA PRO A 458 3.49 -8.27 19.40
C PRO A 458 3.75 -8.26 20.92
N ILE A 459 2.92 -8.93 21.71
CA ILE A 459 3.10 -9.06 23.16
C ILE A 459 3.40 -10.51 23.51
N ALA A 460 4.61 -10.74 24.02
CA ALA A 460 5.00 -12.02 24.58
C ALA A 460 4.26 -12.30 25.89
N PHE A 461 3.90 -13.56 26.12
CA PHE A 461 3.33 -14.05 27.38
C PHE A 461 4.07 -15.28 27.91
N GLY A 462 3.91 -15.57 29.20
CA GLY A 462 4.70 -16.55 29.95
C GLY A 462 5.48 -15.89 31.10
N ALA A 463 6.08 -16.70 31.97
CA ALA A 463 6.75 -16.21 33.18
C ALA A 463 8.28 -16.09 33.01
N SER A 464 8.98 -17.22 32.83
CA SER A 464 10.45 -17.31 32.75
C SER A 464 10.98 -17.57 31.35
N SER A 465 10.13 -18.08 30.46
CA SER A 465 10.36 -18.21 29.02
C SER A 465 9.06 -17.90 28.29
N PRO A 466 9.12 -17.51 27.00
CA PRO A 466 7.90 -17.30 26.21
C PRO A 466 7.09 -18.59 26.12
N ALA A 467 5.89 -18.56 26.68
CA ALA A 467 4.85 -19.55 26.37
C ALA A 467 4.21 -19.23 25.01
N GLY A 468 4.33 -17.98 24.54
CA GLY A 468 3.74 -17.55 23.29
C GLY A 468 3.81 -16.04 23.10
N PHE A 469 3.17 -15.56 22.05
CA PHE A 469 2.93 -14.13 21.85
C PHE A 469 1.58 -13.90 21.16
N ALA A 470 1.04 -12.69 21.31
CA ALA A 470 -0.19 -12.26 20.65
C ALA A 470 0.04 -10.98 19.85
N VAL A 471 -0.64 -10.82 18.71
CA VAL A 471 -0.51 -9.63 17.86
C VAL A 471 -1.79 -9.39 17.07
N GLY A 472 -2.23 -8.15 17.02
CA GLY A 472 -3.35 -7.72 16.18
C GLY A 472 -2.92 -7.57 14.72
N SER A 473 -3.78 -7.97 13.80
CA SER A 473 -3.59 -7.81 12.37
C SER A 473 -4.82 -7.16 11.73
N ASN A 474 -4.59 -6.49 10.59
CA ASN A 474 -5.63 -5.89 9.78
C ASN A 474 -6.33 -6.89 8.85
N ASP A 475 -6.13 -8.20 9.02
CA ASP A 475 -7.04 -9.21 8.49
C ASP A 475 -8.33 -9.38 9.35
N GLY A 476 -8.51 -8.51 10.36
CA GLY A 476 -9.69 -8.51 11.22
C GLY A 476 -9.47 -9.21 12.57
N MET A 477 -8.29 -9.79 12.81
CA MET A 477 -8.08 -10.69 13.94
C MET A 477 -6.93 -10.26 14.86
N LEU A 478 -7.11 -10.55 16.14
CA LEU A 478 -6.01 -10.81 17.05
C LEU A 478 -5.57 -12.26 16.85
N HIS A 479 -4.28 -12.48 16.63
CA HIS A 479 -3.68 -13.81 16.55
C HIS A 479 -2.92 -14.12 17.84
N VAL A 480 -3.08 -15.33 18.36
CA VAL A 480 -2.36 -15.82 19.54
C VAL A 480 -1.56 -17.06 19.14
N PHE A 481 -0.24 -17.00 19.29
CA PHE A 481 0.69 -18.06 18.92
C PHE A 481 1.29 -18.72 20.15
N GLY A 482 1.20 -20.04 20.24
CA GLY A 482 1.81 -20.85 21.29
C GLY A 482 3.22 -21.32 20.90
N ARG A 483 4.14 -21.34 21.87
CA ARG A 483 5.51 -21.83 21.69
C ARG A 483 5.53 -23.36 21.67
N LYS A 484 6.05 -23.93 20.58
CA LYS A 484 6.47 -25.34 20.48
C LYS A 484 7.99 -25.45 20.64
N LEU A 485 8.56 -26.65 20.51
CA LEU A 485 10.00 -26.86 20.68
C LEU A 485 10.85 -26.02 19.70
N ASP A 486 10.47 -25.99 18.43
CA ASP A 486 11.26 -25.43 17.32
C ASP A 486 10.56 -24.30 16.56
N ASN A 487 9.27 -24.06 16.83
CA ASN A 487 8.47 -23.04 16.15
C ASN A 487 7.43 -22.38 17.08
N TYR A 488 6.74 -21.39 16.55
CA TYR A 488 5.45 -20.90 17.03
C TYR A 488 4.34 -21.37 16.11
N THR A 489 3.25 -21.87 16.67
CA THR A 489 2.04 -22.22 15.91
C THR A 489 0.85 -21.45 16.48
N GLU A 490 0.00 -20.90 15.62
CA GLU A 490 -1.24 -20.22 16.05
C GLU A 490 -2.12 -21.15 16.89
N SER A 491 -2.48 -20.70 18.09
CA SER A 491 -3.35 -21.42 19.01
C SER A 491 -4.83 -21.12 18.72
N PHE A 492 -5.15 -19.84 18.53
CA PHE A 492 -6.48 -19.36 18.16
C PHE A 492 -6.40 -17.93 17.63
N SER A 493 -7.50 -17.48 17.02
CA SER A 493 -7.68 -16.10 16.61
C SER A 493 -8.95 -15.53 17.22
N TYR A 494 -8.98 -14.23 17.46
CA TYR A 494 -10.12 -13.53 18.03
C TYR A 494 -10.50 -12.32 17.18
N ILE A 495 -11.79 -12.18 16.87
CA ILE A 495 -12.37 -11.06 16.12
C ILE A 495 -13.14 -10.19 17.10
N PRO A 496 -12.62 -8.99 17.45
CA PRO A 496 -13.33 -8.04 18.30
C PRO A 496 -14.68 -7.62 17.71
N ARG A 497 -15.69 -7.37 18.55
CA ARG A 497 -17.04 -7.10 18.06
C ARG A 497 -17.12 -5.82 17.23
N ALA A 498 -16.37 -4.78 17.61
CA ALA A 498 -16.34 -3.52 16.87
C ALA A 498 -15.80 -3.64 15.43
N VAL A 499 -15.04 -4.69 15.12
CA VAL A 499 -14.48 -4.88 13.77
C VAL A 499 -15.40 -5.66 12.83
N GLN A 500 -16.34 -6.44 13.38
CA GLN A 500 -17.23 -7.33 12.62
C GLN A 500 -17.95 -6.64 11.44
N PRO A 501 -18.52 -5.43 11.58
CA PRO A 501 -19.27 -4.80 10.49
C PRO A 501 -18.45 -4.52 9.22
N ASN A 502 -17.12 -4.43 9.34
CA ASN A 502 -16.24 -4.03 8.24
C ASN A 502 -15.55 -5.22 7.55
N LEU A 503 -15.66 -6.45 8.08
CA LEU A 503 -14.90 -7.62 7.63
C LEU A 503 -15.13 -7.99 6.16
N MET A 504 -16.33 -7.73 5.62
CA MET A 504 -16.64 -7.97 4.21
C MET A 504 -15.75 -7.16 3.26
N SER A 505 -15.18 -6.04 3.72
CA SER A 505 -14.26 -5.23 2.90
C SER A 505 -12.99 -6.00 2.52
N LEU A 506 -12.54 -6.93 3.37
CA LEU A 506 -11.33 -7.74 3.13
C LEU A 506 -11.47 -8.63 1.88
N GLY A 507 -12.70 -8.98 1.52
CA GLY A 507 -13.02 -9.79 0.35
C GLY A 507 -13.02 -9.04 -0.97
N LYS A 508 -13.01 -7.70 -0.96
CA LYS A 508 -13.08 -6.92 -2.20
C LYS A 508 -11.80 -7.09 -3.02
N THR A 509 -11.92 -7.46 -4.29
CA THR A 509 -10.79 -7.66 -5.21
C THR A 509 -9.93 -6.40 -5.41
N THR A 510 -10.50 -5.23 -5.09
CA THR A 510 -9.89 -3.90 -5.15
C THR A 510 -9.47 -3.34 -3.78
N TYR A 511 -9.54 -4.14 -2.70
CA TYR A 511 -9.12 -3.73 -1.35
C TYR A 511 -7.67 -3.23 -1.32
N GLY A 512 -7.46 -2.06 -0.70
CA GLY A 512 -6.16 -1.42 -0.63
C GLY A 512 -5.65 -0.82 -1.94
N LYS A 513 -6.47 -0.86 -3.01
CA LYS A 513 -6.20 -0.29 -4.34
C LYS A 513 -7.23 0.80 -4.66
N ALA A 514 -8.35 0.42 -5.25
CA ALA A 514 -9.47 1.33 -5.53
C ALA A 514 -10.38 1.50 -4.31
N ASP A 515 -10.57 0.42 -3.52
CA ASP A 515 -11.17 0.51 -2.20
C ASP A 515 -10.09 0.88 -1.17
N PRO A 516 -10.38 1.79 -0.23
CA PRO A 516 -9.42 2.15 0.80
C PRO A 516 -9.12 0.97 1.71
N HIS A 517 -7.85 0.85 2.12
CA HIS A 517 -7.45 0.01 3.23
C HIS A 517 -8.14 0.47 4.53
N LEU A 518 -8.42 -0.48 5.43
CA LEU A 518 -9.08 -0.25 6.73
C LEU A 518 -8.23 -0.82 7.85
N TYR A 519 -8.13 -0.11 8.96
CA TYR A 519 -7.61 -0.70 10.19
C TYR A 519 -8.66 -1.58 10.85
N PHE A 520 -8.23 -2.70 11.42
CA PHE A 520 -9.10 -3.58 12.21
C PHE A 520 -8.54 -3.77 13.62
N VAL A 521 -7.63 -4.72 13.83
CA VAL A 521 -7.04 -4.96 15.16
C VAL A 521 -5.67 -4.30 15.22
N ASN A 522 -5.67 -2.97 15.37
CA ASN A 522 -4.45 -2.16 15.28
C ASN A 522 -3.96 -1.60 16.63
N GLY A 523 -4.76 -1.75 17.69
CA GLY A 523 -4.47 -1.16 18.98
C GLY A 523 -3.44 -1.92 19.81
N ALA A 524 -3.13 -1.33 20.98
CA ALA A 524 -2.17 -1.88 21.92
C ALA A 524 -2.75 -3.09 22.66
N LEU A 525 -1.89 -4.07 22.92
CA LEU A 525 -2.19 -5.25 23.72
C LEU A 525 -1.48 -5.15 25.07
N THR A 526 -2.11 -5.75 26.09
CA THR A 526 -1.59 -5.84 27.44
C THR A 526 -1.83 -7.24 27.98
N PHE A 527 -0.76 -7.91 28.40
CA PHE A 527 -0.79 -9.22 29.06
C PHE A 527 -0.51 -9.05 30.55
N ASN A 528 -1.32 -9.66 31.41
CA ASN A 528 -1.07 -9.71 32.86
C ASN A 528 -1.46 -11.06 33.46
N ASN A 529 -0.68 -11.50 34.44
CA ASN A 529 -1.11 -12.53 35.37
C ASN A 529 -1.85 -11.86 36.53
N VAL A 530 -3.08 -12.28 36.76
CA VAL A 530 -3.96 -11.75 37.80
C VAL A 530 -4.20 -12.84 38.83
N THR A 531 -3.82 -12.58 40.08
CA THR A 531 -4.02 -13.49 41.23
C THR A 531 -4.95 -12.85 42.26
N GLY A 532 -5.90 -13.62 42.80
CA GLY A 532 -6.72 -13.22 43.95
C GLY A 532 -6.01 -13.56 45.26
N GLY A 533 -5.25 -12.61 45.82
CA GLY A 533 -4.40 -12.81 47.00
C GLY A 533 -4.89 -12.11 48.27
N ASP A 534 -6.15 -12.29 48.65
CA ASP A 534 -6.61 -12.18 50.04
C ASP A 534 -7.83 -13.08 50.29
N ASP A 535 -8.17 -13.27 51.57
CA ASP A 535 -9.11 -14.25 52.12
C ASP A 535 -10.56 -14.20 51.55
N GLN A 536 -10.84 -13.34 50.56
CA GLN A 536 -12.13 -13.15 49.90
C GLN A 536 -12.17 -13.49 48.39
N PHE A 537 -11.06 -13.95 47.79
CA PHE A 537 -11.00 -14.29 46.35
C PHE A 537 -10.41 -15.69 46.10
N ASP A 538 -10.84 -16.35 45.02
CA ASP A 538 -10.30 -17.65 44.60
C ASP A 538 -8.78 -17.56 44.41
N SER A 539 -8.05 -18.50 45.02
CA SER A 539 -6.59 -18.65 44.92
C SER A 539 -6.06 -18.85 43.49
N LYS A 540 -6.95 -19.03 42.51
CA LYS A 540 -6.61 -19.31 41.12
C LYS A 540 -6.05 -18.10 40.40
N ALA A 541 -4.85 -18.27 39.84
CA ALA A 541 -4.22 -17.32 38.93
C ALA A 541 -4.86 -17.39 37.53
N TYR A 542 -5.15 -16.24 36.94
CA TYR A 542 -5.58 -16.10 35.55
C TYR A 542 -4.54 -15.36 34.73
N SER A 543 -4.32 -15.77 33.49
CA SER A 543 -3.51 -15.06 32.51
C SER A 543 -4.45 -14.32 31.55
N VAL A 544 -4.52 -13.00 31.69
CA VAL A 544 -5.47 -12.15 30.96
C VAL A 544 -4.76 -11.37 29.87
N LEU A 545 -5.31 -11.42 28.66
CA LEU A 545 -4.90 -10.61 27.52
C LEU A 545 -6.00 -9.58 27.23
N THR A 546 -5.66 -8.29 27.31
CA THR A 546 -6.57 -7.19 27.03
C THR A 546 -6.08 -6.42 25.81
N GLY A 547 -6.99 -6.07 24.91
CA GLY A 547 -6.65 -5.37 23.67
C GLY A 547 -7.57 -4.19 23.38
N SER A 548 -6.98 -3.16 22.78
CA SER A 548 -7.67 -2.03 22.18
C SER A 548 -7.61 -2.11 20.64
N LEU A 549 -8.30 -1.20 19.94
CA LEU A 549 -8.39 -1.24 18.47
C LEU A 549 -7.74 -0.04 17.78
N ALA A 550 -7.37 1.01 18.52
CA ALA A 550 -6.87 2.26 17.96
C ALA A 550 -7.77 2.74 16.80
N GLN A 551 -7.25 2.96 15.59
CA GLN A 551 -8.00 3.38 14.40
C GLN A 551 -9.05 2.36 13.93
N GLY A 552 -8.93 1.09 14.33
CA GLY A 552 -9.78 0.03 13.78
C GLY A 552 -11.16 -0.10 14.41
N GLY A 553 -11.43 0.65 15.49
CA GLY A 553 -12.80 0.80 15.98
C GLY A 553 -12.92 1.32 17.41
N GLN A 554 -14.16 1.59 17.79
CA GLN A 554 -14.55 1.96 19.15
C GLN A 554 -14.83 0.71 19.98
N GLY A 555 -13.77 -0.02 20.33
CA GLY A 555 -13.90 -1.27 21.07
C GLY A 555 -12.71 -1.59 21.96
N ILE A 556 -12.97 -2.37 23.00
CA ILE A 556 -11.97 -2.94 23.91
C ILE A 556 -12.42 -4.33 24.32
N PHE A 557 -11.50 -5.28 24.43
CA PHE A 557 -11.82 -6.67 24.77
C PHE A 557 -10.81 -7.28 25.75
N ALA A 558 -11.22 -8.32 26.47
CA ALA A 558 -10.33 -9.11 27.31
C ALA A 558 -10.64 -10.61 27.22
N LEU A 559 -9.55 -11.38 27.21
CA LEU A 559 -9.54 -12.83 27.03
C LEU A 559 -8.77 -13.49 28.18
N ASP A 560 -9.29 -14.59 28.69
CA ASP A 560 -8.58 -15.50 29.58
C ASP A 560 -7.77 -16.52 28.76
N ILE A 561 -6.46 -16.31 28.68
CA ILE A 561 -5.53 -17.17 27.94
C ILE A 561 -4.77 -18.13 28.86
N SER A 562 -5.24 -18.36 30.09
CA SER A 562 -4.57 -19.25 31.07
C SER A 562 -4.27 -20.64 30.53
N LYS A 563 -5.21 -21.19 29.74
CA LYS A 563 -5.06 -22.49 29.08
C LYS A 563 -3.89 -22.49 28.09
N THR A 564 -3.84 -21.48 27.21
CA THR A 564 -2.76 -21.31 26.24
C THR A 564 -1.40 -21.11 26.93
N VAL A 565 -1.35 -20.34 28.02
CA VAL A 565 -0.12 -20.13 28.81
C VAL A 565 0.35 -21.43 29.47
N ALA A 566 -0.56 -22.24 30.01
CA ALA A 566 -0.22 -23.49 30.69
C ALA A 566 0.13 -24.63 29.72
N LYS A 567 -0.49 -24.67 28.54
CA LYS A 567 -0.31 -25.72 27.52
C LYS A 567 -0.04 -25.12 26.13
N PRO A 568 1.05 -24.37 25.92
CA PRO A 568 1.29 -23.63 24.67
C PRO A 568 1.52 -24.52 23.44
N ALA A 569 1.89 -25.78 23.66
CA ALA A 569 2.12 -26.77 22.61
C ALA A 569 0.96 -27.78 22.45
N ALA A 570 -0.20 -27.55 23.08
CA ALA A 570 -1.34 -28.45 22.94
C ALA A 570 -1.84 -28.53 21.49
N THR A 571 -2.29 -29.73 21.10
CA THR A 571 -2.85 -30.01 19.77
C THR A 571 -4.37 -29.99 19.75
N ASP A 572 -5.02 -30.08 20.92
CA ASP A 572 -6.47 -30.00 21.04
C ASP A 572 -6.92 -28.55 21.26
N ALA A 573 -7.81 -28.05 20.39
CA ALA A 573 -8.30 -26.67 20.45
C ALA A 573 -8.93 -26.30 21.81
N SER A 574 -9.68 -27.22 22.41
CA SER A 574 -10.36 -27.01 23.70
C SER A 574 -9.41 -26.83 24.89
N ASP A 575 -8.18 -27.35 24.75
CA ASP A 575 -7.07 -27.21 25.70
C ASP A 575 -6.28 -25.91 25.49
N LEU A 576 -6.50 -25.21 24.37
CA LEU A 576 -5.87 -23.93 24.06
C LEU A 576 -6.78 -22.76 24.44
N PHE A 577 -8.01 -22.71 23.90
CA PHE A 577 -8.97 -21.63 24.10
C PHE A 577 -10.40 -22.07 23.72
N SER A 578 -11.42 -21.43 24.29
CA SER A 578 -12.83 -21.67 23.93
C SER A 578 -13.66 -20.40 24.10
N ALA A 579 -14.89 -20.41 23.56
CA ALA A 579 -15.82 -19.30 23.70
C ALA A 579 -16.03 -18.81 25.16
N SER A 580 -15.98 -19.72 26.15
CA SER A 580 -16.12 -19.35 27.58
C SER A 580 -14.93 -18.56 28.13
N ASN A 581 -13.81 -18.51 27.40
CA ASN A 581 -12.61 -17.76 27.77
C ASN A 581 -12.64 -16.30 27.32
N VAL A 582 -13.67 -15.88 26.59
CA VAL A 582 -13.93 -14.45 26.34
C VAL A 582 -14.51 -13.84 27.61
N LEU A 583 -13.74 -12.96 28.27
CA LEU A 583 -14.18 -12.34 29.52
C LEU A 583 -15.24 -11.27 29.23
N TRP A 584 -14.93 -10.38 28.28
CA TRP A 584 -15.78 -9.30 27.81
C TRP A 584 -15.25 -8.69 26.50
N ASP A 585 -16.13 -8.04 25.76
CA ASP A 585 -15.85 -7.30 24.52
C ASP A 585 -16.87 -6.16 24.41
N HIS A 586 -16.41 -4.95 24.73
CA HIS A 586 -17.22 -3.76 24.82
C HIS A 586 -17.03 -2.87 23.61
N THR A 587 -18.14 -2.29 23.16
CA THR A 587 -18.19 -1.34 22.05
C THR A 587 -19.04 -0.14 22.44
N SER A 588 -18.97 0.95 21.67
CA SER A 588 -19.79 2.15 21.91
C SER A 588 -21.31 1.92 21.80
N SER A 589 -21.74 0.76 21.31
CA SER A 589 -23.15 0.34 21.29
C SER A 589 -23.63 -0.28 22.61
N ASP A 590 -22.74 -0.61 23.56
CA ASP A 590 -23.15 -1.12 24.88
C ASP A 590 -23.62 0.05 25.76
N THR A 591 -24.72 -0.16 26.49
CA THR A 591 -25.37 0.88 27.31
C THR A 591 -24.42 1.59 28.29
N SER A 592 -23.45 0.87 28.87
CA SER A 592 -22.46 1.44 29.81
C SER A 592 -21.22 2.02 29.15
N PHE A 593 -21.08 1.91 27.82
CA PHE A 593 -19.89 2.29 27.07
C PHE A 593 -20.19 3.27 25.93
N THR A 594 -21.33 3.97 25.97
CA THR A 594 -21.75 4.89 24.90
C THR A 594 -20.77 6.04 24.62
N ASN A 595 -19.93 6.37 25.60
CA ASN A 595 -18.86 7.37 25.47
C ASN A 595 -17.52 6.77 24.97
N LEU A 596 -17.46 5.47 24.67
CA LEU A 596 -16.24 4.82 24.20
C LEU A 596 -15.85 5.33 22.82
N GLY A 597 -14.74 6.06 22.76
CA GLY A 597 -14.13 6.51 21.52
C GLY A 597 -13.25 5.43 20.88
N TYR A 598 -12.48 5.84 19.86
CA TYR A 598 -11.43 5.00 19.30
C TYR A 598 -10.34 4.79 20.35
N THR A 599 -9.96 3.54 20.59
CA THR A 599 -9.20 3.15 21.78
C THR A 599 -7.68 3.10 21.51
N PHE A 600 -7.06 4.28 21.34
CA PHE A 600 -5.60 4.39 21.12
C PHE A 600 -4.76 4.10 22.38
N SER A 601 -5.32 4.37 23.56
CA SER A 601 -4.61 4.19 24.83
C SER A 601 -4.33 2.71 25.10
N LYS A 602 -3.14 2.42 25.64
CA LYS A 602 -2.78 1.08 26.11
C LYS A 602 -3.60 0.73 27.36
N PRO A 603 -4.37 -0.39 27.36
CA PRO A 603 -5.09 -0.83 28.55
C PRO A 603 -4.13 -1.17 29.70
N VAL A 604 -4.48 -0.82 30.94
CA VAL A 604 -3.72 -1.22 32.14
C VAL A 604 -4.61 -2.09 33.02
N VAL A 605 -4.11 -3.27 33.40
CA VAL A 605 -4.78 -4.13 34.39
C VAL A 605 -4.06 -3.96 35.72
N ALA A 606 -4.78 -3.58 36.76
CA ALA A 606 -4.20 -3.34 38.07
C ALA A 606 -5.19 -3.70 39.18
N GLN A 607 -4.64 -4.04 40.35
CA GLN A 607 -5.43 -4.15 41.56
C GLN A 607 -5.73 -2.75 42.11
N VAL A 608 -7.00 -2.49 42.41
CA VAL A 608 -7.42 -1.20 43.01
C VAL A 608 -8.22 -1.44 44.29
N TYR A 609 -8.27 -0.41 45.13
CA TYR A 609 -9.15 -0.39 46.30
C TYR A 609 -10.41 0.41 45.95
N LEU A 610 -11.57 -0.19 46.16
CA LEU A 610 -12.87 0.47 45.95
C LEU A 610 -13.64 0.40 47.26
N ALA A 611 -13.98 1.56 47.83
CA ALA A 611 -14.68 1.69 49.11
C ALA A 611 -14.00 0.95 50.28
N TRP A 612 -12.67 1.05 50.39
CA TRP A 612 -11.84 0.41 51.43
C TRP A 612 -11.76 -1.12 51.39
N GLU A 613 -12.38 -1.74 50.38
CA GLU A 613 -12.21 -3.15 50.07
C GLU A 613 -11.21 -3.29 48.91
N LYS A 614 -10.33 -4.29 48.97
CA LYS A 614 -9.54 -4.70 47.82
C LYS A 614 -10.50 -5.22 46.77
N LYS A 615 -10.57 -4.58 45.60
CA LYS A 615 -11.40 -5.05 44.49
C LYS A 615 -10.53 -5.30 43.27
N MET A 616 -10.43 -6.56 42.91
CA MET A 616 -10.39 -6.96 41.51
C MET A 616 -11.90 -7.09 41.10
N GLY A 617 -12.42 -6.38 40.07
CA GLY A 617 -13.89 -6.31 39.71
C GLY A 617 -14.35 -5.95 38.23
N ARG A 618 -15.03 -6.83 37.44
CA ARG A 618 -15.05 -7.16 35.94
C ARG A 618 -15.70 -6.05 35.13
N ASP A 619 -16.43 -5.21 35.84
CA ASP A 619 -17.45 -4.32 35.31
C ASP A 619 -17.25 -2.88 35.78
N TYR A 620 -16.03 -2.48 36.15
CA TYR A 620 -15.75 -1.06 36.41
C TYR A 620 -15.05 -0.43 35.23
N TRP A 621 -15.86 0.32 34.45
CA TRP A 621 -15.48 1.30 33.45
C TRP A 621 -16.49 2.43 33.43
#